data_AF-A0A9P0E8M9-F1
#
_entry.id   AF-A0A9P0E8M9-F1
#
_cell.length_a   1.000
_cell.length_b   1.000
_cell.length_c   1.000
_cell.angle_alpha   90.00
_cell.angle_beta   90.00
_cell.angle_gamma   90.00
#
_symmetry.space_group_name_H-M   'P 1'
#
loop_
_entity.id
_entity.type
_entity.pdbx_description
1 polymer ?
#
loop_
_entity_poly.entity_id
_entity_poly.type
_entity_poly.pdbx_seq_one_letter_code
_entity_poly.pdbx_strand_id
1 'polypeptide(L)'
;MKLLESSRFEALNAALCFDSGDSKIVGRIESYSCKMTGNDKQLYKRFNAEQGVTPNDLQALSPPQSGLGLSPCQSYLSRSISGDEEGPLCDTISRRTLFYLIATLNAAFQPDYDFSDAKSHEFSKEPSMQVIWIFMLSKQYNVIKSCLSVNHQCINIYN
;
A
#
# COMPACT_ATOMS: atom_id res chain seq x y z
N MET A 1 -10.73 8.32 -10.07
CA MET A 1 -11.11 8.45 -8.65
C MET A 1 -11.31 9.91 -8.30
N LYS A 2 -12.21 10.24 -7.35
CA LYS A 2 -12.41 11.64 -6.92
C LYS A 2 -11.79 11.88 -5.54
N LEU A 3 -10.84 12.81 -5.48
CA LEU A 3 -10.21 13.29 -4.24
C LEU A 3 -11.27 13.92 -3.32
N LEU A 4 -11.15 13.64 -2.03
CA LEU A 4 -11.97 14.22 -0.98
C LEU A 4 -11.07 15.11 -0.10
N GLU A 5 -11.32 16.41 -0.13
CA GLU A 5 -10.54 17.37 0.65
C GLU A 5 -10.84 17.24 2.15
N SER A 6 -9.79 17.29 2.97
CA SER A 6 -9.90 17.27 4.42
C SER A 6 -8.77 18.05 5.05
N SER A 7 -9.10 19.08 5.82
CA SER A 7 -8.13 19.89 6.58
C SER A 7 -7.28 19.07 7.57
N ARG A 8 -7.82 17.93 8.05
CA ARG A 8 -7.06 17.00 8.91
C ARG A 8 -5.92 16.33 8.16
N PHE A 9 -6.13 15.95 6.89
CA PHE A 9 -5.08 15.35 6.09
C PHE A 9 -4.06 16.39 5.65
N GLU A 10 -4.47 17.63 5.42
CA GLU A 10 -3.54 18.73 5.17
C GLU A 10 -2.57 18.94 6.36
N ALA A 11 -3.09 18.99 7.58
CA ALA A 11 -2.26 19.08 8.79
C ALA A 11 -1.31 17.87 8.96
N LEU A 12 -1.78 16.66 8.66
CA LEU A 12 -0.93 15.46 8.69
C LEU A 12 0.14 15.47 7.59
N ASN A 13 -0.19 15.92 6.38
CA ASN A 13 0.75 16.01 5.27
C ASN A 13 1.88 17.01 5.57
N ALA A 14 1.58 18.11 6.25
CA ALA A 14 2.61 19.03 6.75
C ALA A 14 3.56 18.34 7.75
N ALA A 15 3.03 17.49 8.63
CA ALA A 15 3.82 16.75 9.61
C ALA A 15 4.59 15.53 9.04
N LEU A 16 4.20 15.04 7.86
CA LEU A 16 4.82 13.88 7.19
C LEU A 16 5.98 14.25 6.26
N CYS A 17 6.41 15.52 6.26
CA CYS A 17 7.58 15.99 5.52
C CYS A 17 8.77 16.14 6.49
N PHE A 18 9.81 15.34 6.30
CA PHE A 18 11.02 15.38 7.10
C PHE A 18 12.20 15.75 6.20
N ASP A 19 12.91 16.81 6.58
CA ASP A 19 14.10 17.27 5.88
C ASP A 19 15.26 17.28 6.88
N SER A 20 16.34 16.58 6.54
CA SER A 20 17.56 16.55 7.36
C SER A 20 18.78 17.08 6.61
N GLY A 21 18.58 17.87 5.55
CA GLY A 21 19.65 18.40 4.71
C GLY A 21 20.18 17.39 3.68
N ASP A 22 20.63 16.23 4.14
CA ASP A 22 21.21 15.18 3.27
C ASP A 22 20.15 14.22 2.71
N SER A 23 18.95 14.24 3.26
CA SER A 23 17.85 13.36 2.85
C SER A 23 16.51 13.98 3.23
N LYS A 24 15.53 13.78 2.34
CA LYS A 24 14.17 14.28 2.51
C LYS A 24 13.18 13.14 2.34
N ILE A 25 12.34 12.93 3.35
CA ILE A 25 11.18 12.06 3.25
C ILE A 25 9.95 12.93 3.07
N VAL A 26 9.18 12.66 2.03
CA VAL A 26 7.88 13.28 1.81
C VAL A 26 6.83 12.19 1.88
N GLY A 27 6.05 12.19 2.95
CA GLY A 27 4.83 11.40 3.07
C GLY A 27 3.60 12.23 2.71
N ARG A 28 2.60 11.57 2.12
CA ARG A 28 1.31 12.18 1.82
C ARG A 28 0.19 11.18 2.07
N ILE A 29 -0.87 11.65 2.72
CA ILE A 29 -2.11 10.95 2.98
C ILE A 29 -3.23 11.70 2.28
N GLU A 30 -4.02 10.96 1.51
CA GLU A 30 -5.15 11.45 0.74
C GLU A 30 -6.32 10.48 0.89
N SER A 31 -7.55 10.97 0.72
CA SER A 31 -8.73 10.14 0.64
C SER A 31 -9.45 10.31 -0.67
N TYR A 32 -9.96 9.20 -1.20
CA TYR A 32 -10.64 9.16 -2.48
C TYR A 32 -11.98 8.44 -2.33
N SER A 33 -13.00 8.96 -3.02
CA SER A 33 -14.22 8.19 -3.25
C SER A 33 -14.02 7.25 -4.44
N CYS A 34 -14.54 6.02 -4.33
CA CYS A 34 -14.56 5.02 -5.41
C CYS A 34 -15.50 5.38 -6.57
N LYS A 35 -15.93 6.65 -6.67
CA LYS A 35 -16.75 7.13 -7.78
C LYS A 35 -15.89 7.18 -9.03
N MET A 36 -16.32 6.46 -10.06
CA MET A 36 -15.74 6.55 -11.39
C MET A 36 -16.02 7.94 -11.95
N THR A 37 -14.97 8.70 -12.24
CA THR A 37 -15.04 10.06 -12.78
C THR A 37 -14.21 10.17 -14.05
N GLY A 38 -14.65 11.00 -15.00
CA GLY A 38 -13.93 11.20 -16.27
C GLY A 38 -13.75 9.90 -17.05
N ASN A 39 -12.49 9.55 -17.36
CA ASN A 39 -12.13 8.41 -18.20
C ASN A 39 -12.13 7.06 -17.47
N ASP A 40 -12.34 7.04 -16.14
CA ASP A 40 -12.34 5.81 -15.32
C ASP A 40 -13.30 4.73 -15.87
N LYS A 41 -14.46 5.15 -16.40
CA LYS A 41 -15.46 4.21 -16.95
C LYS A 41 -14.94 3.48 -18.20
N GLN A 42 -14.14 4.16 -19.02
CA GLN A 42 -13.53 3.55 -20.22
C GLN A 42 -12.38 2.63 -19.82
N LEU A 43 -11.53 3.08 -18.88
CA LEU A 43 -10.45 2.26 -18.33
C LEU A 43 -10.98 0.98 -17.68
N TYR A 44 -12.05 1.08 -16.90
CA TYR A 44 -12.68 -0.09 -16.28
C TYR A 44 -13.16 -1.13 -17.29
N LYS A 45 -13.74 -0.67 -18.41
CA LYS A 45 -14.18 -1.56 -19.48
C LYS A 45 -12.99 -2.25 -20.15
N ARG A 46 -11.91 -1.51 -20.44
CA ARG A 46 -10.68 -2.07 -21.01
C ARG A 46 -10.01 -3.06 -20.06
N PHE A 47 -9.94 -2.72 -18.77
CA PHE A 47 -9.37 -3.56 -17.74
C PHE A 47 -10.10 -4.92 -17.60
N ASN A 48 -11.40 -4.95 -17.88
CA ASN A 48 -12.22 -6.18 -17.85
C ASN A 48 -12.60 -6.66 -19.26
N ALA A 49 -11.85 -6.29 -20.30
CA ALA A 49 -12.17 -6.66 -21.68
C ALA A 49 -11.82 -8.11 -22.04
N GLU A 50 -11.09 -8.82 -21.18
CA GLU A 50 -10.74 -10.23 -21.35
C GLU A 50 -12.03 -11.08 -21.41
N GLN A 51 -12.17 -11.86 -22.49
CA GLN A 51 -13.34 -12.70 -22.68
C GLN A 51 -13.42 -13.77 -21.59
N GLY A 52 -14.63 -13.96 -21.03
CA GLY A 52 -14.89 -14.97 -20.00
C GLY A 52 -14.55 -14.53 -18.58
N VAL A 53 -14.10 -13.29 -18.38
CA VAL A 53 -13.73 -12.77 -17.07
C VAL A 53 -14.79 -11.79 -16.54
N THR A 54 -15.20 -11.97 -15.29
CA THR A 54 -16.13 -11.06 -14.60
C THR A 54 -15.39 -10.12 -13.63
N PRO A 55 -15.97 -8.96 -13.29
CA PRO A 55 -15.35 -8.05 -12.31
C PRO A 55 -15.21 -8.63 -10.89
N ASN A 56 -15.95 -9.69 -10.58
CA ASN A 56 -15.89 -10.35 -9.28
C ASN A 56 -14.89 -11.51 -9.27
N ASP A 57 -14.31 -11.85 -10.42
CA ASP A 57 -13.31 -12.92 -10.51
C ASP A 57 -12.10 -12.56 -9.64
N LEU A 58 -11.54 -13.59 -9.02
CA LEU A 58 -10.48 -13.48 -8.06
C LEU A 58 -9.12 -13.70 -8.72
N GLN A 59 -8.15 -12.88 -8.33
CA GLN A 59 -6.76 -12.99 -8.75
C GLN A 59 -5.85 -13.11 -7.54
N ALA A 60 -4.81 -13.94 -7.66
CA ALA A 60 -3.80 -14.11 -6.63
C ALA A 60 -2.99 -12.81 -6.44
N LEU A 61 -2.72 -12.47 -5.18
CA LEU A 61 -1.86 -11.37 -4.75
C LEU A 61 -0.44 -11.87 -4.47
N SER A 62 0.51 -10.94 -4.34
CA SER A 62 1.81 -11.27 -3.76
C SER A 62 1.73 -11.50 -2.24
N PRO A 63 2.60 -12.35 -1.68
CA PRO A 63 2.75 -12.49 -0.23
C PRO A 63 3.04 -11.14 0.47
N PRO A 64 2.59 -10.94 1.71
CA PRO A 64 2.89 -9.72 2.47
C PRO A 64 4.40 -9.53 2.67
N GLN A 65 4.92 -8.34 2.36
CA GLN A 65 6.34 -8.03 2.51
C GLN A 65 6.67 -7.31 3.83
N SER A 66 5.66 -6.85 4.57
CA SER A 66 5.83 -6.08 5.82
C SER A 66 6.14 -6.95 7.04
N GLY A 67 6.19 -8.28 6.87
CA GLY A 67 6.55 -9.23 7.92
C GLY A 67 8.03 -9.15 8.29
N LEU A 68 8.32 -8.65 9.49
CA LEU A 68 9.65 -8.69 10.10
C LEU A 68 10.11 -10.13 10.32
N GLY A 69 10.82 -10.73 9.36
CA GLY A 69 11.65 -11.93 9.56
C GLY A 69 10.95 -13.20 10.07
N LEU A 70 9.63 -13.19 10.26
CA LEU A 70 8.86 -14.39 10.48
C LEU A 70 8.78 -15.09 9.13
N SER A 71 9.43 -16.26 9.05
CA SER A 71 9.37 -17.15 7.90
C SER A 71 7.93 -17.20 7.35
N PRO A 72 7.73 -17.30 6.02
CA PRO A 72 6.41 -17.45 5.41
C PRO A 72 5.69 -18.75 5.80
N CYS A 73 5.98 -19.31 6.97
CA CYS A 73 5.24 -20.37 7.66
C CYS A 73 4.72 -19.98 9.06
N GLN A 74 4.93 -18.75 9.58
CA GLN A 74 4.47 -18.38 10.94
C GLN A 74 3.15 -17.62 11.05
N SER A 75 2.68 -16.87 10.03
CA SER A 75 1.34 -16.23 10.05
C SER A 75 0.18 -17.20 9.80
N TYR A 76 0.46 -18.49 9.62
CA TYR A 76 -0.45 -19.54 9.12
C TYR A 76 -0.80 -20.54 10.23
N LEU A 77 -0.08 -20.53 11.36
CA LEU A 77 -0.29 -21.48 12.46
C LEU A 77 -1.57 -21.23 13.29
N SER A 78 -2.32 -20.16 13.00
CA SER A 78 -3.63 -19.93 13.64
C SER A 78 -4.82 -20.50 12.86
N ARG A 79 -4.62 -21.22 11.76
CA ARG A 79 -5.71 -21.87 11.02
C ARG A 79 -5.54 -23.39 11.02
N SER A 80 -5.70 -23.98 12.20
CA SER A 80 -5.94 -25.42 12.32
C SER A 80 -7.31 -25.76 11.70
N ILE A 81 -7.32 -26.21 10.44
CA ILE A 81 -8.46 -26.95 9.88
C ILE A 81 -7.93 -28.23 9.24
N SER A 82 -8.48 -29.32 9.75
CA SER A 82 -8.37 -30.71 9.37
C SER A 82 -8.80 -31.00 7.93
N GLY A 83 -8.06 -31.87 7.26
CA GLY A 83 -8.58 -32.76 6.21
C GLY A 83 -8.57 -32.20 4.78
N ASP A 84 -7.88 -32.93 3.91
CA ASP A 84 -7.83 -32.88 2.45
C ASP A 84 -7.32 -31.61 1.75
N GLU A 85 -6.08 -31.73 1.25
CA GLU A 85 -5.62 -31.25 -0.07
C GLU A 85 -6.06 -29.84 -0.52
N GLU A 86 -5.63 -28.79 0.18
CA GLU A 86 -5.49 -27.48 -0.43
C GLU A 86 -4.29 -26.73 0.16
N GLY A 87 -3.30 -26.44 -0.70
CA GLY A 87 -2.05 -25.78 -0.32
C GLY A 87 -2.28 -24.38 0.29
N PRO A 88 -1.21 -23.69 0.75
CA PRO A 88 -1.35 -22.39 1.38
C PRO A 88 -2.11 -21.41 0.46
N LEU A 89 -3.33 -21.08 0.84
CA LEU A 89 -4.23 -20.21 0.07
C LEU A 89 -3.55 -18.85 -0.09
N CYS A 90 -3.04 -18.58 -1.28
CA CYS A 90 -2.58 -17.26 -1.67
C CYS A 90 -3.74 -16.26 -1.49
N ASP A 91 -3.50 -15.13 -0.84
CA ASP A 91 -4.53 -14.11 -0.71
C ASP A 91 -5.03 -13.68 -2.09
N THR A 92 -6.34 -13.49 -2.22
CA THR A 92 -6.96 -13.11 -3.49
C THR A 92 -7.61 -11.75 -3.43
N ILE A 93 -7.70 -11.08 -4.58
CA ILE A 93 -8.41 -9.82 -4.77
C ILE A 93 -9.40 -9.95 -5.93
N SER A 94 -10.57 -9.31 -5.83
CA SER A 94 -11.46 -9.20 -6.99
C SER A 94 -10.90 -8.20 -8.01
N ARG A 95 -11.13 -8.46 -9.30
CA ARG A 95 -10.73 -7.53 -10.37
C ARG A 95 -11.28 -6.12 -10.17
N ARG A 96 -12.50 -6.01 -9.63
CA ARG A 96 -13.11 -4.72 -9.29
C ARG A 96 -12.30 -3.96 -8.24
N THR A 97 -11.90 -4.63 -7.16
CA THR A 97 -11.10 -3.99 -6.10
C THR A 97 -9.71 -3.66 -6.63
N LEU A 98 -9.08 -4.54 -7.39
CA LEU A 98 -7.80 -4.29 -8.02
C LEU A 98 -7.84 -3.04 -8.92
N PHE A 99 -8.87 -2.91 -9.75
CA PHE A 99 -9.08 -1.70 -10.53
C PHE A 99 -9.17 -0.45 -9.66
N TYR A 100 -9.87 -0.52 -8.52
CA TYR A 100 -9.97 0.64 -7.62
C TYR A 100 -8.61 1.03 -7.02
N LEU A 101 -7.74 0.07 -6.72
CA LEU A 101 -6.37 0.35 -6.27
C LEU A 101 -5.57 1.04 -7.38
N ILE A 102 -5.57 0.48 -8.60
CA ILE A 102 -4.87 1.04 -9.76
C ILE A 102 -5.36 2.46 -10.09
N ALA A 103 -6.68 2.66 -10.14
CA ALA A 103 -7.27 3.97 -10.41
C ALA A 103 -6.99 4.99 -9.30
N THR A 104 -6.77 4.54 -8.05
CA THR A 104 -6.35 5.41 -6.95
C THR A 104 -4.88 5.82 -7.12
N LEU A 105 -3.99 4.90 -7.49
CA LEU A 105 -2.59 5.20 -7.80
C LEU A 105 -2.49 6.22 -8.95
N ASN A 106 -3.18 5.98 -10.05
CA ASN A 106 -3.23 6.91 -11.18
C ASN A 106 -3.73 8.29 -10.77
N ALA A 107 -4.76 8.38 -9.92
CA ALA A 107 -5.28 9.67 -9.46
C ALA A 107 -4.29 10.41 -8.55
N ALA A 108 -3.49 9.69 -7.76
CA ALA A 108 -2.54 10.27 -6.82
C ALA A 108 -1.24 10.76 -7.49
N PHE A 109 -0.79 10.07 -8.53
CA PHE A 109 0.54 10.27 -9.12
C PHE A 109 0.53 10.81 -10.56
N GLN A 110 -0.63 11.06 -11.17
CA GLN A 110 -0.70 11.75 -12.45
C GLN A 110 -0.18 13.21 -12.35
N PRO A 111 0.47 13.74 -13.41
CA PRO A 111 0.78 13.08 -14.69
C PRO A 111 2.09 12.28 -14.69
N ASP A 112 2.79 12.22 -13.56
CA ASP A 112 4.17 11.72 -13.49
C ASP A 112 4.28 10.20 -13.66
N TYR A 113 3.22 9.45 -13.30
CA TYR A 113 3.20 7.99 -13.37
C TYR A 113 1.89 7.45 -13.95
N ASP A 114 1.98 6.33 -14.67
CA ASP A 114 0.85 5.54 -15.17
C ASP A 114 0.95 4.08 -14.69
N PHE A 115 -0.06 3.65 -13.94
CA PHE A 115 -0.20 2.32 -13.35
C PHE A 115 -1.23 1.45 -14.08
N SER A 116 -1.71 1.87 -15.26
CA SER A 116 -2.80 1.19 -15.98
C SER A 116 -2.51 -0.29 -16.29
N ASP A 117 -1.23 -0.65 -16.40
CA ASP A 117 -0.80 -2.03 -16.68
C ASP A 117 -0.49 -2.87 -15.44
N ALA A 118 -0.56 -2.28 -14.24
CA ALA A 118 -0.23 -2.97 -12.99
C ALA A 118 -1.08 -4.24 -12.77
N LYS A 119 -0.45 -5.28 -12.24
CA LYS A 119 -1.01 -6.63 -12.09
C LYS A 119 -1.22 -7.00 -10.63
N SER A 120 -2.10 -7.98 -10.37
CA SER A 120 -2.45 -8.41 -9.01
C SER A 120 -1.24 -8.85 -8.18
N HIS A 121 -0.24 -9.46 -8.80
CA HIS A 121 0.98 -9.91 -8.13
C HIS A 121 1.91 -8.76 -7.72
N GLU A 122 1.63 -7.50 -8.07
CA GLU A 122 2.36 -6.34 -7.57
C GLU A 122 1.73 -5.77 -6.29
N PHE A 123 0.60 -6.33 -5.86
CA PHE A 123 -0.12 -5.95 -4.66
C PHE A 123 -0.06 -7.08 -3.64
N SER A 124 0.00 -6.73 -2.36
CA SER A 124 -0.09 -7.68 -1.25
C SER A 124 -1.17 -7.24 -0.27
N LYS A 125 -1.86 -8.20 0.34
CA LYS A 125 -2.83 -7.93 1.39
C LYS A 125 -2.14 -7.99 2.74
N GLU A 126 -2.09 -6.87 3.43
CA GLU A 126 -1.49 -6.81 4.75
C GLU A 126 -2.43 -7.41 5.82
N PRO A 127 -1.91 -8.22 6.76
CA PRO A 127 -2.74 -9.00 7.69
C PRO A 127 -3.39 -8.13 8.77
N SER A 128 -2.76 -7.00 9.14
CA SER A 128 -3.31 -6.07 10.11
C SER A 128 -2.72 -4.67 9.97
N MET A 129 -3.48 -3.68 10.43
CA MET A 129 -3.03 -2.28 10.50
C MET A 129 -1.81 -2.11 11.41
N GLN A 130 -1.67 -2.95 12.45
CA GLN A 130 -0.53 -2.89 13.38
C GLN A 130 0.79 -3.20 12.67
N VAL A 131 0.82 -4.17 11.76
CA VAL A 131 2.02 -4.50 10.98
C VAL A 131 2.42 -3.32 10.10
N ILE A 132 1.46 -2.70 9.41
CA ILE A 132 1.71 -1.51 8.59
C ILE A 132 2.26 -0.37 9.45
N TRP A 133 1.65 -0.12 10.61
CA TRP A 133 2.08 0.91 11.54
C TRP A 133 3.52 0.70 11.99
N ILE A 134 3.87 -0.51 12.43
CA ILE A 134 5.23 -0.86 12.84
C ILE A 134 6.21 -0.70 11.68
N PHE A 135 5.84 -1.15 10.48
CA PHE A 135 6.68 -1.03 9.30
C PHE A 135 6.95 0.43 8.95
N MET A 136 5.92 1.27 8.89
CA MET A 136 6.04 2.72 8.64
C MET A 136 6.91 3.41 9.70
N LEU A 137 6.68 3.14 10.98
CA LEU A 137 7.51 3.67 12.07
C LEU A 137 8.96 3.22 11.95
N SER A 138 9.21 1.96 11.61
CA SER A 138 10.58 1.44 11.47
C SER A 138 11.33 2.13 10.33
N LYS A 139 10.66 2.39 9.20
CA LYS A 139 11.27 3.10 8.05
C LYS A 139 11.53 4.56 8.39
N GLN A 140 10.56 5.23 9.01
CA GLN A 140 10.70 6.61 9.46
C GLN A 140 11.83 6.75 10.50
N TYR A 141 11.86 5.87 11.51
CA TYR A 141 12.90 5.85 12.54
C TYR A 141 14.29 5.59 11.94
N ASN A 142 14.43 4.65 11.00
CA ASN A 142 15.72 4.36 10.38
C ASN A 142 16.24 5.55 9.58
N VAL A 143 15.38 6.29 8.88
CA VAL A 143 15.82 7.50 8.16
C VAL A 143 16.18 8.61 9.15
N ILE A 144 15.36 8.88 10.17
CA ILE A 144 15.69 9.86 11.22
C ILE A 144 17.00 9.50 11.93
N LYS A 145 17.20 8.22 12.27
CA LYS A 145 18.42 7.73 12.92
C LYS A 145 19.64 7.82 12.00
N SER A 146 19.51 7.46 10.72
CA SER A 146 20.58 7.61 9.73
C SER A 146 21.01 9.07 9.61
N CYS A 147 20.03 9.96 9.52
CA CYS A 147 20.23 11.41 9.50
C CYS A 147 20.94 11.95 10.76
N LEU A 148 20.58 11.45 11.94
CA LEU A 148 21.25 11.80 13.20
C LEU A 148 22.67 11.22 13.31
N SER A 149 22.90 10.01 12.77
CA SER A 149 24.21 9.35 12.83
C SER A 149 25.24 9.96 11.89
N VAL A 150 24.81 10.58 10.78
CA VAL A 150 25.70 11.31 9.86
C VAL A 150 26.12 12.66 10.44
N ASN A 151 25.30 13.26 11.31
CA ASN A 151 25.48 14.64 11.77
C ASN A 151 26.40 14.84 12.98
N HIS A 152 27.01 13.80 13.56
CA HIS A 152 28.03 13.85 14.64
C HIS A 152 27.91 14.98 15.71
N GLN A 153 26.69 15.44 15.98
CA GLN A 153 26.35 16.34 17.07
C GLN A 153 25.27 15.66 17.89
N CYS A 154 25.72 15.17 19.04
CA CYS A 154 24.91 14.58 20.10
C CYS A 154 23.66 15.41 20.35
N ILE A 155 22.48 14.85 20.05
CA ILE A 155 21.25 15.27 20.72
C ILE A 155 20.95 14.18 21.75
N ASN A 156 21.36 14.45 23.00
CA ASN A 156 20.85 13.76 24.17
C ASN A 156 19.35 14.03 24.26
N ILE A 157 18.53 13.06 23.86
CA ILE A 157 17.10 13.05 24.18
C ILE A 157 16.90 12.17 25.41
N TYR A 158 17.22 12.72 26.57
CA TYR A 158 16.62 12.33 27.85
C TYR A 158 16.52 13.58 28.74
N ASN A 159 15.29 14.05 28.94
CA ASN A 159 14.78 14.48 30.23
C ASN A 159 13.27 14.22 30.24
#